data_AF-A0A9E2UFB9-F1
#
_entry.id   AF-A0A9E2UFB9-F1
#
_cell.length_a   1.000
_cell.length_b   1.000
_cell.length_c   1.000
_cell.angle_alpha   90.00
_cell.angle_beta   90.00
_cell.angle_gamma   90.00
#
_symmetry.space_group_name_H-M   'P 1'
#
loop_
_entity.id
_entity.type
_entity.pdbx_description
1 polymer ?
#
loop_
_entity_poly.entity_id
_entity_poly.type
_entity_poly.pdbx_seq_one_letter_code
_entity_poly.pdbx_strand_id
1 'polypeptide(L)'
;MATRFKTWRPAFWDDLAASVELHRVTRLIAIDHRDCGAGRIAFGASSIADRAIETETHRKALAEFRKAVGKRHPKLTIETGLMALDGSMQMFG
;
A
#
# COMPACT_ATOMS: atom_id res chain seq x y z
N MET A 1 8.22 -2.81 -5.08
CA MET A 1 7.08 -2.10 -5.71
C MET A 1 7.03 -2.40 -7.21
N ALA A 2 5.82 -2.51 -7.77
CA ALA A 2 5.60 -2.85 -9.18
C ALA A 2 6.13 -1.79 -10.17
N THR A 3 6.76 -2.23 -11.25
CA THR A 3 7.39 -1.35 -12.26
C THR A 3 6.39 -0.52 -13.04
N ARG A 4 5.15 -1.03 -13.24
CA ARG A 4 4.10 -0.39 -14.05
C ARG A 4 3.83 1.06 -13.64
N PHE A 5 3.89 1.37 -12.34
CA PHE A 5 3.59 2.68 -11.77
C PHE A 5 4.84 3.51 -11.44
N LYS A 6 5.94 3.30 -12.14
CA LYS A 6 7.21 4.04 -11.87
C LYS A 6 7.11 5.55 -12.03
N THR A 7 6.32 6.03 -12.99
CA THR A 7 6.20 7.46 -13.30
C THR A 7 5.35 8.21 -12.29
N TRP A 8 4.37 7.54 -11.66
CA TRP A 8 3.51 8.16 -10.64
C TRP A 8 4.14 8.20 -9.25
N ARG A 9 5.07 7.27 -8.96
CA ARG A 9 5.70 7.13 -7.64
C ARG A 9 6.33 8.43 -7.08
N PRO A 10 7.04 9.27 -7.84
CA PRO A 10 7.58 10.53 -7.32
C PRO A 10 6.50 11.45 -6.76
N ALA A 11 5.39 11.61 -7.47
CA ALA A 11 4.29 12.48 -7.03
C ALA A 11 3.71 12.05 -5.68
N PHE A 12 3.56 10.74 -5.44
CA PHE A 12 3.14 10.23 -4.14
C PHE A 12 4.13 10.60 -3.01
N TRP A 13 5.43 10.51 -3.27
CA TRP A 13 6.45 10.82 -2.27
C TRP A 13 6.47 12.31 -1.94
N ASP A 14 6.34 13.16 -2.95
CA ASP A 14 6.31 14.61 -2.78
C ASP A 14 5.07 15.04 -1.96
N ASP A 15 3.90 14.44 -2.25
CA ASP A 15 2.65 14.70 -1.52
C ASP A 15 2.71 14.24 -0.06
N LEU A 16 3.24 13.03 0.18
CA LEU A 16 3.44 12.54 1.55
C LEU A 16 4.43 13.43 2.32
N ALA A 17 5.53 13.85 1.70
CA ALA A 17 6.51 14.71 2.34
C ALA A 17 5.89 16.07 2.72
N ALA A 18 5.16 16.71 1.81
CA ALA A 18 4.45 17.96 2.08
C ALA A 18 3.45 17.80 3.23
N SER A 19 2.67 16.71 3.24
CA SER A 19 1.72 16.40 4.31
C SER A 19 2.39 16.26 5.69
N VAL A 20 3.54 15.58 5.74
CA VAL A 20 4.33 15.41 6.98
C VAL A 20 4.94 16.73 7.44
N GLU A 21 5.48 17.53 6.51
CA GLU A 21 6.13 18.80 6.83
C GLU A 21 5.14 19.86 7.33
N LEU A 22 4.04 20.06 6.59
CA LEU A 22 3.08 21.12 6.87
C LEU A 22 2.16 20.80 8.03
N HIS A 23 1.70 19.54 8.12
CA HIS A 23 0.66 19.15 9.07
C HIS A 23 1.15 18.29 10.22
N ARG A 24 2.44 17.91 10.22
CA ARG A 24 3.07 17.10 11.28
C ARG A 24 2.29 15.82 11.57
N VAL A 25 1.78 15.17 10.52
CA VAL A 25 1.06 13.91 10.67
C VAL A 25 1.96 12.88 11.36
N THR A 26 1.40 12.12 12.30
CA THR A 26 2.14 11.16 13.12
C THR A 26 1.83 9.71 12.74
N ARG A 27 0.76 9.50 11.97
CA ARG A 27 0.30 8.19 11.52
C ARG A 27 -0.08 8.21 10.05
N LEU A 28 0.35 7.20 9.33
CA LEU A 28 -0.08 6.87 7.98
C LEU A 28 -0.77 5.52 7.99
N ILE A 29 -1.97 5.45 7.41
CA ILE A 29 -2.72 4.20 7.25
C ILE A 29 -2.86 3.97 5.74
N ALA A 30 -2.28 2.89 5.22
CA ALA A 30 -2.42 2.50 3.82
C ALA A 30 -3.33 1.28 3.70
N ILE A 31 -4.42 1.46 2.96
CA ILE A 31 -5.43 0.42 2.74
C ILE A 31 -5.59 0.25 1.24
N ASP A 32 -5.55 -1.00 0.79
CA ASP A 32 -6.07 -1.39 -0.51
C ASP A 32 -7.22 -2.40 -0.34
N HIS A 33 -7.77 -2.88 -1.45
CA HIS A 33 -8.97 -3.71 -1.43
C HIS A 33 -8.83 -4.94 -2.32
N ARG A 34 -9.69 -5.93 -2.08
CA ARG A 34 -9.85 -7.12 -2.92
C ARG A 34 -10.48 -6.79 -4.26
N ASP A 35 -10.22 -7.63 -5.26
CA ASP A 35 -10.57 -7.42 -6.66
C ASP A 35 -9.97 -6.10 -7.22
N CYS A 36 -8.74 -5.80 -6.80
CA CYS A 36 -8.04 -4.60 -7.24
C CYS A 36 -7.51 -4.76 -8.67
N GLY A 37 -8.14 -4.06 -9.62
CA GLY A 37 -7.71 -4.04 -11.03
C GLY A 37 -6.25 -3.58 -11.20
N ALA A 38 -5.78 -2.65 -10.36
CA ALA A 38 -4.37 -2.22 -10.38
C ALA A 38 -3.41 -3.32 -9.90
N GLY A 39 -3.84 -4.15 -8.94
CA GLY A 39 -3.11 -5.33 -8.49
C GLY A 39 -2.90 -6.33 -9.64
N ARG A 40 -3.96 -6.64 -10.39
CA ARG A 40 -3.87 -7.49 -11.60
C ARG A 40 -2.92 -6.93 -12.64
N ILE A 41 -2.95 -5.63 -12.90
CA ILE A 41 -2.04 -4.97 -13.85
C ILE A 41 -0.58 -5.03 -13.35
N ALA A 42 -0.37 -4.88 -12.03
CA ALA A 42 0.95 -4.82 -11.42
C ALA A 42 1.64 -6.19 -11.32
N PHE A 43 0.88 -7.25 -11.01
CA PHE A 43 1.40 -8.55 -10.59
C PHE A 43 0.90 -9.73 -11.44
N GLY A 44 0.03 -9.48 -12.42
CA GLY A 44 -0.53 -10.48 -13.33
C GLY A 44 -1.84 -11.07 -12.82
N ALA A 45 -2.60 -11.73 -13.72
CA ALA A 45 -3.92 -12.28 -13.38
C ALA A 45 -3.87 -13.38 -12.30
N SER A 46 -2.78 -14.15 -12.24
CA SER A 46 -2.62 -15.19 -11.23
C SER A 46 -2.47 -14.63 -9.81
N SER A 47 -2.09 -13.36 -9.65
CA SER A 47 -1.90 -12.76 -8.32
C SER A 47 -3.22 -12.49 -7.58
N ILE A 48 -4.34 -12.64 -8.27
CA ILE A 48 -5.70 -12.48 -7.72
C ILE A 48 -6.57 -13.71 -8.00
N ALA A 49 -5.94 -14.85 -8.31
CA ALA A 49 -6.65 -16.06 -8.73
C ALA A 49 -7.60 -16.61 -7.65
N ASP A 50 -7.23 -16.44 -6.37
CA ASP A 50 -8.08 -16.75 -5.24
C ASP A 50 -7.77 -15.82 -4.06
N ARG A 51 -8.63 -15.90 -3.03
CA ARG A 51 -8.57 -15.03 -1.85
C ARG A 51 -7.25 -15.11 -1.09
N ALA A 52 -6.65 -16.30 -0.97
CA ALA A 52 -5.42 -16.48 -0.21
C ALA A 52 -4.21 -15.92 -0.99
N ILE A 53 -4.12 -16.22 -2.29
CA ILE A 53 -3.07 -15.69 -3.18
C ILE A 53 -3.16 -14.16 -3.26
N GLU A 54 -4.36 -13.62 -3.40
CA GLU A 54 -4.60 -12.18 -3.40
C GLU A 54 -4.13 -11.54 -2.09
N THR A 55 -4.54 -12.11 -0.95
CA THR A 55 -4.14 -11.61 0.38
C THR A 55 -2.63 -11.54 0.51
N GLU A 56 -1.93 -12.59 0.09
CA GLU A 56 -0.47 -12.65 0.16
C GLU A 56 0.21 -11.65 -0.78
N THR A 57 -0.36 -11.44 -1.97
CA THR A 57 0.12 -10.44 -2.94
C THR A 57 0.03 -9.04 -2.35
N HIS A 58 -1.12 -8.66 -1.80
CA HIS A 58 -1.33 -7.36 -1.18
C HIS A 58 -0.48 -7.18 0.09
N ARG A 59 -0.39 -8.21 0.94
CA ARG A 59 0.46 -8.20 2.14
C ARG A 59 1.93 -7.91 1.78
N LYS A 60 2.46 -8.56 0.75
CA LYS A 60 3.83 -8.30 0.27
C LYS A 60 4.00 -6.87 -0.29
N ALA A 61 3.04 -6.40 -1.08
CA ALA A 61 3.08 -5.05 -1.64
C ALA A 61 3.05 -3.97 -0.54
N LEU A 62 2.17 -4.14 0.45
CA LEU A 62 2.02 -3.24 1.59
C LEU A 62 3.21 -3.32 2.56
N ALA A 63 3.82 -4.49 2.75
CA ALA A 63 5.06 -4.61 3.53
C ALA A 63 6.23 -3.83 2.89
N GLU A 64 6.38 -3.92 1.56
CA GLU A 64 7.37 -3.14 0.83
C GLU A 64 7.09 -1.63 0.89
N PHE A 65 5.81 -1.24 0.81
CA PHE A 65 5.38 0.14 1.00
C PHE A 65 5.72 0.65 2.42
N ARG A 66 5.34 -0.11 3.46
CA ARG A 66 5.63 0.20 4.87
C ARG A 66 7.13 0.43 5.07
N LYS A 67 7.96 -0.47 4.55
CA LYS A 67 9.42 -0.34 4.60
C LYS A 67 9.92 0.92 3.88
N ALA A 68 9.36 1.25 2.72
CA ALA A 68 9.75 2.42 1.95
C ALA A 68 9.36 3.76 2.62
N VAL A 69 8.17 3.82 3.25
CA VAL A 69 7.73 4.97 4.05
C VAL A 69 8.59 5.10 5.30
N GLY A 70 8.80 4.03 6.06
CA GLY A 70 9.59 4.07 7.30
C GLY A 70 11.04 4.52 7.08
N LYS A 71 11.64 4.22 5.92
CA LYS A 71 12.95 4.74 5.53
C LYS A 71 12.96 6.25 5.27
N ARG A 72 11.88 6.80 4.71
CA ARG A 72 11.77 8.23 4.35
C ARG A 72 11.30 9.09 5.52
N HIS A 73 10.42 8.54 6.35
CA HIS A 73 9.80 9.23 7.47
C HIS A 73 9.86 8.33 8.74
N PRO A 74 11.03 8.20 9.39
CA PRO A 74 11.23 7.26 10.50
C PRO A 74 10.36 7.51 11.75
N LYS A 75 9.77 8.70 11.86
CA LYS A 75 8.89 9.09 12.98
C LYS A 75 7.41 8.75 12.73
N LEU A 76 7.03 8.33 11.53
CA LEU A 76 5.65 7.95 11.23
C LEU A 76 5.34 6.56 11.78
N THR A 77 4.22 6.47 12.50
CA THR A 77 3.55 5.19 12.71
C THR A 77 2.89 4.79 11.39
N ILE A 78 3.19 3.59 10.89
CA ILE A 78 2.64 3.11 9.63
C ILE A 78 1.78 1.90 9.93
N GLU A 79 0.55 1.91 9.45
CA GLU A 79 -0.37 0.79 9.49
C GLU A 79 -0.77 0.44 8.07
N THR A 80 -0.95 -0.85 7.80
CA THR A 80 -1.34 -1.33 6.48
C THR A 80 -2.49 -2.32 6.60
N GLY A 81 -3.38 -2.39 5.63
CA GLY A 81 -4.48 -3.35 5.67
C GLY A 81 -5.12 -3.60 4.31
N LEU A 82 -5.87 -4.71 4.23
CA LEU A 82 -6.63 -5.13 3.06
C LEU A 82 -8.12 -5.14 3.39
N MET A 83 -8.90 -4.42 2.59
CA MET A 83 -10.35 -4.34 2.69
C MET A 83 -11.02 -5.39 1.80
N ALA A 84 -12.01 -6.11 2.33
CA ALA A 84 -12.88 -6.95 1.52
C ALA A 84 -14.04 -6.15 0.90
N LEU A 85 -14.76 -6.75 -0.06
CA LEU A 85 -15.84 -6.07 -0.79
C LEU A 85 -17.06 -5.74 0.09
N ASP A 86 -17.19 -6.37 1.25
CA ASP A 86 -18.20 -6.06 2.27
C ASP A 86 -17.76 -4.97 3.26
N GLY A 87 -16.58 -4.37 3.05
CA GLY A 87 -15.99 -3.36 3.92
C GLY A 87 -15.24 -3.91 5.14
N SER A 88 -15.23 -5.23 5.36
CA SER A 88 -14.45 -5.83 6.44
C SER A 88 -12.94 -5.63 6.21
N MET A 89 -12.21 -5.32 7.28
CA MET A 89 -10.79 -4.98 7.23
C MET A 89 -9.92 -6.09 7.84
N GLN A 90 -8.86 -6.47 7.13
CA GLN A 90 -7.77 -7.27 7.65
C GLN A 90 -6.51 -6.41 7.76
N MET A 91 -6.09 -6.07 8.98
CA MET A 91 -4.87 -5.30 9.21
C MET A 91 -3.62 -6.18 9.13
N PHE A 92 -2.56 -5.64 8.56
CA PHE A 92 -1.23 -6.24 8.48
C PHE A 92 -0.27 -5.50 9.43
N GLY A 93 0.44 -6.28 10.26
CA GLY A 93 1.48 -5.79 11.16
C GLY A 93 2.71 -5.26 10.43
#